data_AF-A0A6I1JSN8-F1
#
_entry.id   AF-A0A6I1JSN8-F1
#
_cell.length_a   1.000
_cell.length_b   1.000
_cell.length_c   1.000
_cell.angle_alpha   90.00
_cell.angle_beta   90.00
_cell.angle_gamma   90.00
#
_symmetry.space_group_name_H-M   'P 1'
#
loop_
_entity.id
_entity.type
_entity.pdbx_description
1 polymer ?
#
loop_
_entity_poly.entity_id
_entity_poly.type
_entity_poly.pdbx_seq_one_letter_code
_entity_poly.pdbx_strand_id
1 'polypeptide(L)' 'MANKMLIDAAHPEETRVVVVRGNRVEEFDFESQSRKQLRGNIYLAKVTRV' A
#
# COMPACT_ATOMS: atom_id res chain seq x y z
N MET A 1 16.25 -13.51 -14.01
CA MET A 1 15.77 -13.42 -12.62
C MET A 1 14.36 -12.87 -12.62
N ALA A 2 13.46 -13.47 -11.84
CA ALA A 2 12.09 -12.99 -11.67
C ALA A 2 12.05 -11.75 -10.76
N ASN A 3 11.03 -10.92 -10.93
CA ASN A 3 10.74 -9.83 -10.00
C ASN A 3 10.19 -10.43 -8.70
N LYS A 4 10.65 -9.92 -7.56
CA LYS A 4 10.17 -10.31 -6.24
C LYS A 4 9.54 -9.10 -5.57
N MET A 5 8.41 -9.31 -4.91
CA MET A 5 7.79 -8.32 -4.05
C MET A 5 8.15 -8.65 -2.59
N LEU A 6 8.73 -7.67 -1.90
CA LEU A 6 9.09 -7.74 -0.48
C LEU A 6 8.14 -6.81 0.28
N ILE A 7 7.58 -7.29 1.38
CA ILE A 7 6.65 -6.54 2.23
C ILE A 7 7.24 -6.51 3.63
N ASP A 8 7.46 -5.30 4.17
CA ASP A 8 7.89 -5.07 5.54
C ASP A 8 6.74 -4.42 6.32
N ALA A 9 6.26 -5.14 7.33
CA ALA A 9 5.20 -4.73 8.25
C ALA A 9 5.65 -4.83 9.71
N ALA A 10 6.97 -4.84 9.97
CA ALA A 10 7.50 -4.88 11.34
C ALA A 10 7.25 -3.58 12.11
N HIS A 11 7.05 -2.48 11.38
CA HIS A 11 6.79 -1.14 11.89
C HIS A 11 5.28 -0.86 11.96
N PRO A 12 4.68 -0.67 13.14
CA PRO A 12 3.25 -0.39 13.26
C PRO A 12 2.81 0.93 12.60
N GLU A 13 3.73 1.89 12.48
CA GLU A 13 3.51 3.21 11.92
C GLU A 13 3.38 3.21 10.39
N GLU A 14 3.99 2.22 9.71
CA GLU A 14 3.98 2.12 8.26
C GLU A 14 4.23 0.71 7.73
N THR A 15 3.61 0.40 6.60
CA THR A 15 3.90 -0.82 5.82
C THR A 15 4.65 -0.42 4.55
N ARG A 16 5.76 -1.09 4.25
CA ARG A 16 6.59 -0.81 3.07
C ARG A 16 6.50 -1.96 2.09
N VAL A 17 6.40 -1.65 0.80
CA VAL A 17 6.36 -2.63 -0.28
C VAL A 17 7.44 -2.30 -1.30
N VAL A 18 8.26 -3.28 -1.66
CA VAL A 18 9.38 -3.11 -2.59
C VAL A 18 9.32 -4.17 -3.68
N VAL A 19 9.42 -3.76 -4.94
CA VAL A 19 9.64 -4.69 -6.05
C VAL A 19 11.13 -4.67 -6.41
N VAL A 20 11.76 -5.84 -6.32
CA VAL A 20 13.18 -6.03 -6.63
C VAL A 20 13.39 -6.96 -7.80
N ARG A 21 14.43 -6.68 -8.59
CA ARG A 21 14.94 -7.58 -9.63
C ARG A 21 16.39 -7.91 -9.34
N GLY A 22 16.63 -9.10 -8.79
CA GLY A 22 17.93 -9.44 -8.21
C GLY A 22 18.18 -8.61 -6.95
N ASN A 23 19.24 -7.80 -6.96
CA ASN A 23 19.60 -6.90 -5.84
C ASN A 23 19.27 -5.43 -6.14
N ARG A 24 18.52 -5.14 -7.21
CA ARG A 24 18.13 -3.79 -7.60
C ARG A 24 16.67 -3.55 -7.25
N VAL A 25 16.41 -2.39 -6.63
CA VAL A 25 15.04 -1.89 -6.41
C VAL A 25 14.52 -1.30 -7.71
N GLU A 26 13.37 -1.77 -8.15
CA GLU A 26 12.66 -1.24 -9.31
C GLU A 26 11.54 -0.28 -8.86
N GLU A 27 10.76 -0.68 -7.85
CA GLU A 27 9.68 0.13 -7.30
C GLU A 27 9.69 0.07 -5.77
N PHE A 28 9.27 1.17 -5.16
CA PHE A 28 9.12 1.32 -3.72
C PHE A 28 7.85 2.12 -3.45
N ASP A 29 7.02 1.61 -2.56
CA ASP A 29 5.85 2.32 -2.04
C ASP A 29 5.70 2.05 -0.54
N PHE A 30 4.94 2.90 0.15
CA PHE A 30 4.64 2.71 1.56
C PHE A 30 3.26 3.26 1.92
N GLU A 31 2.63 2.64 2.91
CA GLU A 31 1.39 3.12 3.51
C GLU A 31 1.66 3.55 4.95
N SER A 32 1.35 4.81 5.28
CA SER A 32 1.41 5.31 6.66
C SER A 32 0.07 5.12 7.36
N GLN A 33 0.12 4.67 8.62
CA GLN A 33 -1.06 4.56 9.47
C GLN A 33 -1.81 5.91 9.64
N SER A 34 -1.06 7.01 9.66
CA SER A 34 -1.60 8.36 9.87
C SER A 34 -2.27 8.97 8.64
N ARG A 35 -2.03 8.41 7.44
CA ARG A 35 -2.49 8.99 6.18
C ARG A 35 -3.06 7.92 5.27
N LYS A 36 -4.29 7.50 5.60
CA LYS A 36 -5.04 6.53 4.80
C LYS A 36 -5.45 7.13 3.45
N GLN A 37 -5.15 6.44 2.36
CA GLN A 37 -5.65 6.81 1.04
C GLN A 37 -7.13 6.40 0.92
N LEU A 38 -8.00 7.37 0.64
CA LEU A 38 -9.45 7.12 0.45
C LEU A 38 -9.88 7.10 -1.02
N ARG A 39 -8.99 7.52 -1.92
CA ARG A 39 -9.27 7.59 -3.36
C ARG A 39 -9.45 6.18 -3.92
N GLY A 40 -10.52 5.97 -4.68
CA GLY A 40 -10.81 4.68 -5.32
C GLY A 40 -11.56 3.70 -4.40
N ASN A 41 -11.79 4.06 -3.14
CA ASN A 41 -12.57 3.21 -2.24
C ASN A 41 -14.03 3.17 -2.68
N ILE A 42 -14.60 1.97 -2.67
CA ILE A 42 -16.01 1.71 -2.98
C ILE A 42 -16.69 1.30 -1.67
N TYR A 43 -17.81 1.94 -1.35
CA TYR A 43 -18.56 1.69 -0.13
C TYR A 43 -20.02 1.35 -0.44
N LEU A 44 -20.61 0.49 0.38
CA LEU A 44 -22.07 0.40 0.48
C LEU A 44 -22.57 1.60 1.29
N ALA A 45 -23.39 2.46 0.70
CA ALA A 45 -23.91 3.66 1.35
C ALA A 45 -25.44 3.63 1.47
N LYS A 46 -25.97 4.33 2.48
CA LYS A 46 -27.40 4.62 2.64
C LYS A 46 -27.69 6.05 2.19
N VAL A 47 -28.74 6.26 1.40
CA VAL A 47 -29.21 7.60 1.01
C VAL A 47 -29.71 8.35 2.24
N THR A 48 -29.17 9.54 2.50
CA THR A 48 -29.49 10.34 3.70
C THR A 48 -30.56 11.40 3.46
N ARG A 49 -30.67 11.91 2.24
CA ARG A 49 -31.65 12.92 1.84
C ARG A 49 -31.92 12.83 0.33
N VAL A 50 -33.17 13.05 -0.06
CA VAL A 50 -33.62 13.25 -1.45
C VAL A 50 -34.09 14.68 -1.59
#